data_AF-A0A6H1ZNL7-F1
#
_entry.id   AF-A0A6H1ZNL7-F1
#
_cell.length_a   1.000
_cell.length_b   1.000
_cell.length_c   1.000
_cell.angle_alpha   90.00
_cell.angle_beta   90.00
_cell.angle_gamma   90.00
#
_symmetry.space_group_name_H-M   'P 1'
#
loop_
_entity.id
_entity.type
_entity.pdbx_description
1 polymer ?
#
loop_
_entity_poly.entity_id
_entity_poly.type
_entity_poly.pdbx_seq_one_letter_code
_entity_poly.pdbx_strand_id
1 'polypeptide(L)'
;MLEHDFKTRPELWNSQLTELYWQSPHRQIFEPFTARVIGVHDGDTIKVRWSERDFDFPIRFAEISAPELNERGGKESQKWLEGRILGKDVTVVPTPERVEKHGRLLAAVYHNGVSLNKAIVEAGHALLWEERTRGLILDFIKNPILRIEEVLV
;
A
#
# COMPACT_ATOMS: atom_id res chain seq x y z
N MET A 1 22.14 0.70 21.39
CA MET A 1 22.04 -0.06 20.14
C MET A 1 20.67 0.21 19.58
N LEU A 2 20.55 0.68 18.34
CA LEU A 2 19.25 0.90 17.73
C LEU A 2 18.62 -0.48 17.48
N GLU A 3 17.53 -0.80 18.17
CA GLU A 3 16.88 -2.10 18.04
C GLU A 3 15.78 -2.03 16.97
N HIS A 4 15.71 -3.06 16.12
CA HIS A 4 14.69 -3.16 15.07
C HIS A 4 14.05 -4.54 15.09
N ASP A 5 12.71 -4.58 15.11
CA ASP A 5 11.96 -5.82 15.11
C ASP A 5 11.70 -6.33 13.69
N PHE A 6 12.63 -7.14 13.19
CA PHE A 6 12.52 -7.78 11.87
C PHE A 6 11.35 -8.78 11.74
N LYS A 7 10.70 -9.18 12.84
CA LYS A 7 9.54 -10.09 12.76
C LYS A 7 8.28 -9.36 12.34
N THR A 8 8.05 -8.17 12.88
CA THR A 8 6.85 -7.38 12.57
C THR A 8 7.12 -6.34 11.48
N ARG A 9 8.37 -5.93 11.31
CA ARG A 9 8.81 -4.90 10.36
C ARG A 9 10.03 -5.39 9.60
N PRO A 10 9.85 -6.19 8.54
CA PRO A 10 10.99 -6.75 7.83
C PRO A 10 11.86 -5.64 7.22
N GLU A 11 11.27 -4.62 6.60
CA GLU A 11 12.09 -3.53 6.06
C GLU A 11 12.60 -2.58 7.16
N LEU A 12 13.85 -2.15 6.99
CA LEU A 12 14.41 -1.02 7.72
C LEU A 12 13.87 0.29 7.13
N TRP A 13 13.58 1.26 7.99
CA TRP A 13 13.43 2.64 7.52
C TRP A 13 14.73 3.13 6.92
N ASN A 14 14.64 4.07 5.98
CA ASN A 14 15.81 4.67 5.35
C ASN A 14 16.80 5.26 6.37
N SER A 15 16.29 5.83 7.46
CA SER A 15 17.12 6.38 8.55
C SER A 15 17.96 5.34 9.29
N GLN A 16 17.58 4.06 9.23
CA GLN A 16 18.28 2.97 9.92
C GLN A 16 19.29 2.24 9.02
N LEU A 17 19.24 2.45 7.70
CA LEU A 17 20.03 1.67 6.75
C LEU A 17 21.53 1.76 7.06
N THR A 18 22.05 2.95 7.36
CA THR A 18 23.48 3.14 7.66
C THR A 18 23.98 2.26 8.81
N GLU A 19 23.17 2.06 9.84
CA GLU A 19 23.58 1.38 11.08
C GLU A 19 23.20 -0.10 11.10
N LEU A 20 22.03 -0.44 10.55
CA LEU A 20 21.40 -1.75 10.74
C LEU A 20 21.41 -2.63 9.49
N TYR A 21 21.87 -2.13 8.33
CA TYR A 21 21.82 -2.92 7.08
C TYR A 21 22.48 -4.29 7.21
N TRP A 22 23.71 -4.32 7.75
CA TRP A 22 24.49 -5.55 7.93
C TRP A 22 23.97 -6.45 9.06
N GLN A 23 23.03 -5.95 9.87
CA GLN A 23 22.39 -6.71 10.95
C GLN A 23 21.05 -7.32 10.49
N SER A 24 20.56 -6.94 9.31
CA SER A 24 19.30 -7.43 8.79
C SER A 24 19.40 -8.91 8.41
N PRO A 25 18.46 -9.77 8.86
CA PRO A 25 18.49 -11.20 8.55
C PRO A 25 18.07 -11.52 7.10
N HIS A 26 17.60 -10.51 6.35
CA HIS A 26 17.11 -10.65 4.98
C HIS A 26 17.55 -9.46 4.12
N ARG A 27 17.57 -9.66 2.80
CA ARG A 27 17.88 -8.59 1.85
C ARG A 27 16.84 -7.48 1.91
N GLN A 28 17.29 -6.24 2.11
CA GLN A 28 16.48 -5.03 1.99
C GLN A 28 16.08 -4.78 0.52
N ILE A 29 14.83 -4.41 0.27
CA ILE A 29 14.27 -4.26 -1.09
C ILE A 29 14.43 -2.83 -1.60
N PHE A 30 15.21 -2.62 -2.66
CA PHE A 30 15.36 -1.31 -3.33
C PHE A 30 14.91 -1.33 -4.78
N GLU A 31 14.87 -2.51 -5.38
CA GLU A 31 14.65 -2.68 -6.81
C GLU A 31 13.25 -3.23 -7.09
N PRO A 32 12.71 -3.01 -8.30
CA PRO A 32 11.47 -3.64 -8.72
C PRO A 32 11.52 -5.16 -8.63
N PHE A 33 10.40 -5.77 -8.26
CA PHE A 33 10.27 -7.23 -8.17
C PHE A 33 8.84 -7.67 -8.50
N THR A 34 8.67 -8.95 -8.80
CA THR A 34 7.35 -9.56 -9.01
C THR A 34 6.99 -10.43 -7.82
N ALA A 35 5.77 -10.28 -7.32
CA ALA A 35 5.27 -11.07 -6.20
C ALA A 35 3.79 -11.44 -6.38
N ARG A 36 3.39 -12.55 -5.77
CA ARG A 36 2.01 -13.02 -5.79
C ARG A 36 1.20 -12.33 -4.72
N VAL A 37 0.05 -11.78 -5.09
CA VAL A 37 -0.91 -11.22 -4.13
C VAL A 37 -1.65 -12.37 -3.46
N ILE A 38 -1.49 -12.48 -2.14
CA ILE A 38 -2.13 -13.54 -1.34
C ILE A 38 -3.21 -13.01 -0.40
N GLY A 39 -3.34 -11.68 -0.29
CA GLY A 39 -4.39 -11.03 0.47
C GLY A 39 -4.46 -9.54 0.15
N VAL A 40 -5.63 -8.95 0.41
CA VAL A 40 -5.88 -7.52 0.27
C VAL A 40 -6.42 -7.02 1.61
N HIS A 41 -5.72 -6.08 2.23
CA HIS A 41 -6.10 -5.53 3.54
C HIS A 41 -7.19 -4.48 3.40
N ASP A 42 -7.02 -3.55 2.48
CA ASP A 42 -7.93 -2.45 2.16
C ASP A 42 -7.70 -2.02 0.69
N GLY A 43 -8.23 -0.88 0.27
CA GLY A 43 -8.07 -0.38 -1.09
C GLY A 43 -6.69 0.16 -1.46
N ASP A 44 -5.71 0.16 -0.57
CA ASP A 44 -4.36 0.62 -0.91
C ASP A 44 -3.25 -0.25 -0.32
N THR A 45 -3.60 -1.33 0.37
CA THR A 45 -2.67 -2.22 1.05
C THR A 45 -2.92 -3.69 0.67
N ILE A 46 -1.87 -4.35 0.19
CA ILE A 46 -1.89 -5.77 -0.19
C ILE A 46 -0.88 -6.57 0.62
N LYS A 47 -1.12 -7.87 0.78
CA LYS A 47 -0.15 -8.84 1.30
C LYS A 47 0.38 -9.67 0.16
N VAL A 48 1.71 -9.76 0.05
CA VAL A 48 2.37 -10.47 -1.05
C VAL A 48 3.25 -11.61 -0.55
N ARG A 49 3.39 -12.62 -1.42
CA ARG A 49 4.39 -13.69 -1.33
C ARG A 49 5.40 -13.50 -2.43
N TRP A 50 6.68 -13.45 -2.06
CA TRP A 50 7.79 -13.29 -2.99
C TRP A 50 8.77 -14.44 -2.82
N SER A 51 9.22 -15.05 -3.92
CA SER A 51 10.07 -16.26 -3.90
C SER A 51 11.42 -16.06 -3.23
N GLU A 52 11.92 -14.83 -3.18
CA GLU A 52 13.19 -14.47 -2.52
C GLU A 52 13.05 -14.33 -0.99
N ARG A 53 11.86 -14.60 -0.43
CA ARG A 53 11.58 -14.54 1.01
C ARG A 53 10.76 -15.75 1.47
N ASP A 54 11.04 -16.19 2.68
CA ASP A 54 10.33 -17.26 3.38
C ASP A 54 9.14 -16.76 4.22
N PHE A 55 8.89 -15.45 4.21
CA PHE A 55 7.75 -14.82 4.86
C PHE A 55 6.98 -13.92 3.90
N ASP A 56 5.68 -13.80 4.17
CA ASP A 56 4.78 -12.90 3.46
C ASP A 56 4.80 -11.50 4.12
N PHE A 57 4.68 -10.44 3.34
CA PHE A 57 4.79 -9.07 3.85
C PHE A 57 3.82 -8.09 3.16
N PRO A 58 3.49 -6.96 3.81
CA PRO A 58 2.57 -5.97 3.26
C PRO A 58 3.25 -4.97 2.32
N ILE A 59 2.52 -4.56 1.28
CA ILE A 59 2.84 -3.45 0.39
C ILE A 59 1.75 -2.38 0.54
N ARG A 60 2.17 -1.13 0.76
CA ARG A 60 1.31 0.05 0.73
C ARG A 60 1.49 0.77 -0.61
N PHE A 61 0.40 1.04 -1.30
CA PHE A 61 0.44 1.74 -2.58
C PHE A 61 0.88 3.18 -2.36
N ALA A 62 1.88 3.66 -3.09
CA ALA A 62 2.36 5.03 -2.99
C ALA A 62 1.29 6.05 -3.46
N GLU A 63 1.36 7.26 -2.90
CA GLU A 63 0.65 8.47 -3.36
C GLU A 63 -0.88 8.44 -3.31
N ILE A 64 -1.50 7.36 -2.85
CA ILE A 64 -2.95 7.24 -2.75
C ILE A 64 -3.40 6.92 -1.32
N SER A 65 -4.67 7.13 -1.04
CA SER A 65 -5.33 6.69 0.17
C SER A 65 -6.74 6.19 -0.13
N ALA A 66 -6.98 4.92 0.16
CA ALA A 66 -8.30 4.35 0.19
C ALA A 66 -8.95 4.57 1.57
N PRO A 67 -10.28 4.46 1.67
CA PRO A 67 -10.94 4.39 2.95
C PRO A 67 -10.52 3.12 3.70
N GLU A 68 -10.31 3.25 5.01
CA GLU A 68 -10.08 2.11 5.90
C GLU A 68 -11.32 1.21 5.93
N LEU A 69 -11.18 -0.06 6.32
CA LEU A 69 -12.29 -1.04 6.29
C LEU A 69 -13.53 -0.63 7.10
N ASN A 70 -13.34 0.17 8.15
CA ASN A 70 -14.41 0.70 9.01
C ASN A 70 -14.98 2.04 8.52
N GLU A 71 -14.36 2.67 7.52
CA GLU A 71 -14.86 3.87 6.86
C GLU A 71 -15.88 3.51 5.78
N ARG A 72 -16.74 4.47 5.45
CA ARG A 72 -17.72 4.31 4.39
C ARG A 72 -17.01 4.03 3.06
N GLY A 73 -17.36 2.92 2.42
CA GLY A 73 -16.78 2.50 1.15
C GLY A 73 -15.46 1.72 1.24
N GLY A 74 -14.93 1.49 2.45
CA GLY A 74 -13.69 0.73 2.63
C GLY A 74 -13.81 -0.72 2.13
N LYS A 75 -14.93 -1.38 2.41
CA LYS A 75 -15.21 -2.74 1.93
C LYS A 75 -15.38 -2.79 0.41
N GLU A 76 -16.00 -1.78 -0.17
CA GLU A 76 -16.19 -1.64 -1.61
C GLU A 76 -14.85 -1.44 -2.31
N SER A 77 -13.98 -0.60 -1.75
CA SER A 77 -12.61 -0.38 -2.23
C SER A 77 -11.75 -1.64 -2.14
N GLN A 78 -11.79 -2.35 -1.02
CA GLN A 78 -11.13 -3.65 -0.85
C GLN A 78 -11.59 -4.65 -1.92
N LYS A 79 -12.91 -4.86 -2.06
CA LYS A 79 -13.47 -5.81 -3.04
C LYS A 79 -13.10 -5.48 -4.48
N TRP A 80 -13.07 -4.19 -4.82
CA TRP A 80 -12.65 -3.74 -6.14
C TRP A 80 -11.21 -4.15 -6.45
N LEU A 81 -10.31 -4.04 -5.46
CA LEU A 81 -8.91 -4.42 -5.58
C LEU A 81 -8.75 -5.95 -5.59
N GLU A 82 -9.44 -6.67 -4.70
CA GLU A 82 -9.47 -8.14 -4.66
C GLU A 82 -9.85 -8.74 -6.02
N GLY A 83 -10.97 -8.28 -6.60
CA GLY A 83 -11.45 -8.78 -7.89
C GLY A 83 -10.47 -8.56 -9.04
N ARG A 84 -9.50 -7.64 -8.88
CA ARG A 84 -8.48 -7.36 -9.89
C ARG A 84 -7.22 -8.16 -9.72
N ILE A 85 -6.75 -8.37 -8.49
CA ILE A 85 -5.38 -8.87 -8.27
C ILE A 85 -5.23 -10.02 -7.29
N LEU A 86 -6.27 -10.42 -6.55
CA LEU A 86 -6.13 -11.53 -5.61
C LEU A 86 -5.72 -12.81 -6.34
N GLY A 87 -4.65 -13.47 -5.86
CA GLY A 87 -4.10 -14.68 -6.47
C GLY A 87 -3.29 -14.44 -7.75
N LYS A 88 -3.07 -13.18 -8.15
CA LYS A 88 -2.29 -12.82 -9.35
C LYS A 88 -0.91 -12.31 -8.98
N ASP A 89 -0.03 -12.32 -9.96
CA ASP A 89 1.30 -11.74 -9.82
C ASP A 89 1.26 -10.25 -10.22
N VAL A 90 1.94 -9.43 -9.43
CA VAL A 90 2.05 -7.97 -9.62
C VAL A 90 3.51 -7.57 -9.65
N THR A 91 3.83 -6.54 -10.42
CA THR A 91 5.12 -5.87 -10.38
C THR A 91 5.05 -4.78 -9.32
N VAL A 92 5.95 -4.85 -8.34
CA VAL A 92 6.09 -3.89 -7.25
C VAL A 92 7.33 -3.05 -7.54
N VAL A 93 7.17 -1.73 -7.59
CA VAL A 93 8.25 -0.75 -7.78
C VAL A 93 8.36 0.07 -6.50
N PRO A 94 9.33 -0.22 -5.61
CA PRO A 94 9.52 0.53 -4.37
C PRO A 94 9.76 2.03 -4.63
N THR A 95 9.24 2.89 -3.77
CA THR A 95 9.60 4.32 -3.80
C THR A 95 10.98 4.55 -3.18
N PRO A 96 11.62 5.71 -3.41
CA PRO A 96 12.87 6.07 -2.73
C PRO A 96 12.77 6.05 -1.20
N GLU A 97 11.61 6.39 -0.63
CA GLU A 97 11.34 6.38 0.82
C GLU A 97 11.23 4.96 1.37
N ARG A 98 10.90 3.99 0.51
CA ARG A 98 10.77 2.53 0.73
C ARG A 98 9.78 2.10 1.80
N VAL A 99 9.81 2.67 3.00
CA VAL A 99 9.10 2.16 4.18
C VAL A 99 8.39 3.31 4.86
N GLU A 100 7.07 3.18 5.01
CA GLU A 100 6.28 4.17 5.72
C GLU A 100 6.25 3.90 7.24
N LYS A 101 5.62 4.77 8.02
CA LYS A 101 5.63 4.75 9.49
C LYS A 101 5.14 3.45 10.13
N HIS A 102 4.28 2.68 9.47
CA HIS A 102 3.79 1.37 9.95
C HIS A 102 4.67 0.19 9.51
N GLY A 103 5.78 0.44 8.82
CA GLY A 103 6.73 -0.61 8.42
C GLY A 103 6.35 -1.38 7.15
N ARG A 104 5.34 -0.90 6.39
CA ARG A 104 4.98 -1.48 5.10
C ARG A 104 5.89 -0.94 4.00
N LEU A 105 6.20 -1.78 3.01
CA LEU A 105 6.94 -1.33 1.84
C LEU A 105 6.02 -0.41 1.00
N LEU A 106 6.44 0.83 0.78
CA LEU A 106 5.76 1.83 -0.03
C LEU A 106 6.17 1.66 -1.50
N ALA A 107 5.19 1.46 -2.39
CA ALA A 107 5.49 1.13 -3.79
C ALA A 107 4.39 1.57 -4.78
N ALA A 108 4.79 1.80 -6.02
CA ALA A 108 3.89 1.75 -7.16
C ALA A 108 3.67 0.28 -7.57
N VAL A 109 2.42 -0.11 -7.78
CA VAL A 109 2.06 -1.51 -8.07
C VAL A 109 1.38 -1.61 -9.43
N TYR A 110 1.82 -2.58 -10.23
CA TYR A 110 1.35 -2.80 -11.59
C TYR A 110 0.86 -4.24 -11.78
N HIS A 111 -0.20 -4.39 -12.57
CA HIS A 111 -0.65 -5.70 -13.06
C HIS A 111 -0.85 -5.62 -14.57
N ASN A 112 -0.19 -6.51 -15.33
CA ASN A 112 -0.22 -6.51 -16.80
C ASN A 112 0.10 -5.14 -17.43
N GLY A 113 1.06 -4.42 -16.86
CA GLY A 113 1.47 -3.08 -17.34
C GLY A 113 0.53 -1.93 -16.92
N VAL A 114 -0.58 -2.20 -16.24
CA VAL A 114 -1.51 -1.19 -15.74
C VAL A 114 -1.15 -0.80 -14.31
N SER A 115 -1.01 0.50 -14.05
CA SER A 115 -0.81 1.04 -12.69
C SER A 115 -2.09 0.88 -11.88
N LEU A 116 -2.02 0.09 -10.80
CA LEU A 116 -3.14 -0.10 -9.88
C LEU A 116 -3.37 1.13 -9.01
N ASN A 117 -2.31 1.85 -8.65
CA ASN A 117 -2.41 3.12 -7.92
C ASN A 117 -3.31 4.10 -8.67
N LYS A 118 -3.10 4.24 -9.98
CA LYS A 118 -3.93 5.11 -10.82
C LYS A 118 -5.34 4.55 -11.03
N ALA A 119 -5.43 3.26 -11.37
CA ALA A 119 -6.71 2.64 -11.71
C ALA A 119 -7.73 2.68 -10.56
N ILE A 120 -7.27 2.58 -9.30
CA ILE A 120 -8.17 2.59 -8.14
C ILE A 120 -8.71 4.00 -7.83
N VAL A 121 -7.91 5.04 -8.09
CA VAL A 121 -8.35 6.44 -8.00
C VAL A 121 -9.35 6.75 -9.11
N GLU A 122 -9.05 6.37 -10.35
CA GLU A 122 -9.95 6.57 -11.50
C GLU A 122 -11.29 5.85 -11.35
N ALA A 123 -11.31 4.74 -10.61
CA ALA A 123 -12.53 4.01 -10.31
C ALA A 123 -13.29 4.53 -9.08
N GLY A 124 -12.83 5.61 -8.44
CA GLY A 124 -13.51 6.22 -7.29
C GLY A 124 -13.37 5.43 -5.99
N HIS A 125 -12.33 4.62 -5.86
CA HIS A 125 -12.09 3.75 -4.69
C HIS A 125 -10.91 4.22 -3.82
N ALA A 126 -10.14 5.19 -4.28
CA ALA A 126 -9.11 5.88 -3.50
C ALA A 126 -9.03 7.37 -3.90
N LEU A 127 -8.39 8.17 -3.07
CA LEU A 127 -7.99 9.55 -3.38
C LEU A 127 -6.48 9.64 -3.52
N LEU A 128 -5.98 10.72 -4.13
CA LEU A 128 -4.58 11.08 -3.98
C LEU A 128 -4.29 11.40 -2.50
N TRP A 129 -3.09 11.07 -2.04
CA TRP A 129 -2.68 11.31 -0.65
C TRP A 129 -2.80 12.78 -0.25
N GLU A 130 -2.47 13.70 -1.16
CA GLU A 130 -2.62 15.13 -0.94
C GLU A 130 -4.07 15.55 -0.75
N GLU A 131 -5.00 14.98 -1.51
CA GLU A 131 -6.43 15.26 -1.42
C GLU A 131 -6.98 14.79 -0.08
N ARG A 132 -6.64 13.55 0.32
CA ARG A 132 -6.98 13.00 1.63
C ARG A 132 -6.45 13.89 2.76
N THR A 133 -5.20 14.35 2.65
CA THR A 133 -4.57 15.20 3.67
C THR A 133 -5.19 16.60 3.74
N ARG A 134 -5.75 17.11 2.63
CA ARG A 134 -6.56 18.35 2.59
C ARG A 134 -7.97 18.16 3.16
N GLY A 135 -8.31 16.94 3.59
CA GLY A 135 -9.59 16.63 4.20
C GLY A 135 -10.70 16.28 3.22
N LEU A 136 -10.35 15.65 2.09
CA LEU A 136 -11.33 15.09 1.17
C LEU A 136 -11.67 13.63 1.56
N ILE A 137 -12.94 13.26 1.42
CA ILE A 137 -13.47 11.91 1.61
C ILE A 137 -14.22 11.49 0.34
N LEU A 138 -14.16 10.21 0.00
CA LEU A 138 -14.93 9.62 -1.10
C LEU A 138 -16.43 9.56 -0.76
N ASP A 139 -17.29 10.17 -1.59
CA ASP A 139 -18.74 9.94 -1.54
C ASP A 139 -19.17 8.82 -2.50
N PHE A 140 -19.24 7.62 -1.95
CA PHE A 140 -19.69 6.42 -2.67
C PHE A 140 -21.16 6.45 -3.15
N ILE A 141 -21.98 7.45 -2.78
CA ILE A 141 -23.39 7.53 -3.23
C ILE A 141 -23.56 8.38 -4.50
N LYS A 142 -22.71 9.39 -4.74
CA LYS A 142 -22.95 10.35 -5.83
C LYS A 142 -21.86 10.42 -6.89
N ASN A 143 -20.67 9.84 -6.68
CA ASN A 143 -19.49 10.08 -7.52
C ASN A 143 -18.90 11.52 -7.54
N PRO A 144 -19.08 12.39 -6.51
CA PRO A 144 -18.16 13.50 -6.26
C PRO A 144 -17.24 13.23 -5.07
N ILE A 145 -16.11 13.91 -5.08
CA ILE A 145 -15.22 14.04 -3.92
C ILE A 145 -15.85 15.10 -2.99
N LEU A 146 -16.06 14.78 -1.70
CA LEU A 146 -16.60 15.71 -0.69
C LEU A 146 -15.53 16.13 0.31
N ARG A 147 -15.71 17.29 0.97
CA ARG A 147 -14.88 17.68 2.12
C ARG A 147 -15.39 17.05 3.41
N ILE A 148 -14.50 16.80 4.39
CA ILE A 148 -14.83 16.27 5.73
C ILE A 148 -15.98 17.05 6.39
N GLU A 149 -15.96 18.38 6.25
CA GLU A 149 -16.95 19.30 6.79
C GLU A 149 -18.37 19.12 6.20
N GLU A 150 -18.50 18.53 5.02
CA GLU A 150 -19.79 18.27 4.35
C GLU A 150 -20.43 16.94 4.76
N VAL A 151 -19.68 16.04 5.41
CA VAL A 151 -20.14 14.69 5.80
C VAL A 151 -20.59 14.66 7.27
N LEU A 152 -20.18 15.63 8.08
CA LEU A 152 -20.45 15.72 9.53
C LEU A 152 -21.71 16.55 9.89
N VAL A 153 -22.64 16.76 8.94
CA VAL A 153 -23.91 17.48 9.15
C VAL A 153 -25.08 16.53 9.31
#